data_AF-A0A1F9Z1G4-F1
#
_entry.id   AF-A0A1F9Z1G4-F1
#
_cell.length_a   1.000
_cell.length_b   1.000
_cell.length_c   1.000
_cell.angle_alpha   90.00
_cell.angle_beta   90.00
_cell.angle_gamma   90.00
#
_symmetry.space_group_name_H-M   'P 1'
#
loop_
_entity.id
_entity.type
_entity.pdbx_description
1 polymer ?
#
loop_
_entity_poly.entity_id
_entity_poly.type
_entity_poly.pdbx_seq_one_letter_code
_entity_poly.pdbx_strand_id
1 'polypeptide(L)'
;MICPSCGNISEQDDKFCSRCGLFVTAQTQKLFSSVSTFSWIMRRALGGMFAGVIGWILSIALSRTIGTSSSMTVHLIVGGAIGGAFLGNVGGIIEHSSYKALLGGILGCIGGILGGLINRPIYDYFSAHSLAYSISHSFSWAVAGLFIGATSGLIEKNKKKIMVGVIAGFIGGAIGGGLGSGLYVSLLIDVNRPGWITSRFIEALAGAVVGMNLWFILGLVEKLYIFNRKQLLDATEKICDFCNTHNSLRAWYCKNCGKTLLVSAPVEKLKITPYRSLERISNAFKFISWLSAVAGVVLVLIIFIFLLFKNPFFAVFVSVALAIVIYMISVLLNGVSEVFTKFIKIREAE
;
A
#
# COMPACT_ATOMS: atom_id res chain seq x y z
N MET A 1 -5.73 -18.60 -30.53
CA MET A 1 -5.76 -17.48 -29.55
C MET A 1 -5.79 -18.05 -28.13
N ILE A 2 -5.09 -17.46 -27.15
CA ILE A 2 -5.15 -17.93 -25.76
C ILE A 2 -6.33 -17.29 -25.02
N CYS A 3 -7.16 -18.11 -24.39
CA CYS A 3 -8.29 -17.64 -23.60
C CYS A 3 -7.80 -16.82 -22.40
N PRO A 4 -8.19 -15.54 -22.27
CA PRO A 4 -7.70 -14.69 -21.19
C PRO A 4 -8.28 -15.05 -19.81
N SER A 5 -9.32 -15.89 -19.75
CA SER A 5 -9.92 -16.35 -18.50
C SER A 5 -9.17 -17.54 -17.89
N CYS A 6 -8.95 -18.60 -18.70
CA CYS A 6 -8.42 -19.89 -18.23
C CYS A 6 -7.06 -20.28 -18.84
N GLY A 7 -6.51 -19.50 -19.77
CA GLY A 7 -5.23 -19.76 -20.41
C GLY A 7 -5.23 -20.89 -21.44
N ASN A 8 -6.40 -21.43 -21.82
CA ASN A 8 -6.48 -22.48 -22.84
C ASN A 8 -6.11 -21.93 -24.22
N ILE A 9 -5.38 -22.71 -25.02
CA ILE A 9 -5.11 -22.38 -26.42
C ILE A 9 -6.37 -22.75 -27.21
N SER A 10 -7.06 -21.74 -27.74
CA SER A 10 -8.12 -21.92 -28.73
C SER A 10 -7.53 -21.92 -30.13
N GLU A 11 -8.12 -22.69 -31.04
CA GLU A 11 -7.78 -22.68 -32.46
C GLU A 11 -8.14 -21.31 -33.08
N GLN A 12 -7.61 -21.00 -34.27
CA GLN A 12 -7.74 -19.66 -34.88
C GLN A 12 -9.20 -19.25 -35.16
N ASP A 13 -10.13 -20.21 -35.29
CA ASP A 13 -11.55 -19.98 -35.61
C ASP A 13 -12.52 -20.19 -34.44
N ASP A 14 -12.02 -20.52 -33.25
CA ASP A 14 -12.86 -20.76 -32.08
C ASP A 14 -13.51 -19.46 -31.57
N LYS A 15 -14.83 -19.37 -31.69
CA LYS A 15 -15.62 -18.27 -31.10
C LYS A 15 -15.69 -18.37 -29.57
N PHE A 16 -15.58 -19.56 -29.00
CA PHE A 16 -15.66 -19.81 -27.56
C PHE A 16 -14.49 -20.66 -27.08
N CYS A 17 -13.98 -20.39 -25.89
CA CYS A 17 -12.98 -21.22 -25.26
C CYS A 17 -13.60 -22.56 -24.83
N SER A 18 -13.12 -23.65 -25.40
CA SER A 18 -13.56 -25.02 -25.11
C SER A 18 -13.48 -25.42 -23.63
N ARG A 19 -12.63 -24.77 -22.83
CA ARG A 19 -12.43 -25.09 -21.41
C ARG A 19 -13.33 -24.31 -20.45
N CYS A 20 -13.59 -23.05 -20.73
CA CYS A 20 -14.31 -22.17 -19.79
C CYS A 20 -15.52 -21.44 -20.40
N GLY A 21 -15.87 -21.74 -21.65
CA GLY A 21 -17.03 -21.17 -22.35
C GLY A 21 -16.90 -19.67 -22.65
N LEU A 22 -15.73 -19.06 -22.49
CA LEU A 22 -15.55 -17.63 -22.71
C LEU A 22 -15.56 -17.32 -24.21
N PHE A 23 -16.37 -16.35 -24.65
CA PHE A 23 -16.35 -15.86 -26.03
C PHE A 23 -15.01 -15.15 -26.35
N VAL A 24 -14.19 -15.72 -27.25
CA VAL A 24 -12.83 -15.25 -27.55
C VAL A 24 -12.86 -14.35 -28.79
N THR A 25 -12.96 -13.03 -28.59
CA THR A 25 -12.83 -12.04 -29.68
C THR A 25 -11.80 -10.98 -29.34
N ALA A 26 -11.37 -10.19 -30.34
CA ALA A 26 -10.51 -9.03 -30.13
C ALA A 26 -11.08 -8.03 -29.12
N GLN A 27 -12.41 -7.87 -29.07
CA GLN A 27 -13.10 -7.05 -28.06
C GLN A 27 -12.98 -7.67 -26.67
N THR A 28 -13.21 -8.98 -26.52
CA THR A 28 -13.04 -9.67 -25.24
C THR A 28 -11.60 -9.58 -24.75
N GLN A 29 -10.62 -9.68 -25.65
CA GLN A 29 -9.21 -9.56 -25.30
C GLN A 29 -8.83 -8.15 -24.81
N LYS A 30 -9.36 -7.09 -25.46
CA LYS A 30 -9.25 -5.70 -24.97
C LYS A 30 -9.96 -5.48 -23.63
N LEU A 31 -11.12 -6.11 -23.42
CA LEU A 31 -11.82 -6.05 -22.14
C LEU A 31 -10.96 -6.67 -21.02
N PHE A 32 -10.41 -7.87 -21.23
CA PHE A 32 -9.56 -8.54 -20.23
C PHE A 32 -8.25 -7.80 -19.96
N SER A 33 -7.63 -7.18 -20.96
CA SER A 33 -6.44 -6.34 -20.73
C SER A 33 -6.79 -5.11 -19.87
N SER A 34 -7.99 -4.53 -20.07
CA SER A 34 -8.50 -3.42 -19.26
C SER A 34 -8.83 -3.85 -17.84
N VAL A 35 -9.49 -5.01 -17.67
CA VAL A 35 -9.75 -5.63 -16.35
C VAL A 35 -8.44 -5.93 -15.63
N SER A 36 -7.40 -6.39 -16.32
CA SER A 36 -6.09 -6.65 -15.72
C SER A 36 -5.42 -5.36 -15.23
N THR A 37 -5.57 -4.27 -15.98
CA THR A 37 -5.07 -2.94 -15.64
C THR A 37 -5.80 -2.38 -14.43
N PHE A 38 -7.13 -2.43 -14.45
CA PHE A 38 -7.98 -2.03 -13.33
C PHE A 38 -7.68 -2.86 -12.08
N SER A 39 -7.56 -4.18 -12.20
CA SER A 39 -7.19 -5.08 -11.10
C SER A 39 -5.82 -4.74 -10.51
N TRP A 40 -4.88 -4.28 -11.33
CA TRP A 40 -3.58 -3.83 -10.87
C TRP A 40 -3.69 -2.55 -10.03
N ILE A 41 -4.47 -1.56 -10.49
CA ILE A 41 -4.70 -0.29 -9.78
C ILE A 41 -5.45 -0.56 -8.46
N MET A 42 -6.52 -1.35 -8.53
CA MET A 42 -7.34 -1.68 -7.36
C MET A 42 -6.58 -2.44 -6.28
N ARG A 43 -5.64 -3.33 -6.64
CA ARG A 43 -4.79 -3.99 -5.62
C ARG A 43 -3.97 -2.98 -4.82
N ARG A 44 -3.49 -1.91 -5.45
CA ARG A 44 -2.77 -0.84 -4.77
C ARG A 44 -3.70 -0.01 -3.90
N ALA A 45 -4.84 0.40 -4.45
CA ALA A 45 -5.86 1.12 -3.70
C ALA A 45 -6.32 0.35 -2.45
N LEU A 46 -6.59 -0.96 -2.57
CA LEU A 46 -6.95 -1.82 -1.44
C LEU A 46 -5.79 -1.98 -0.44
N GLY A 47 -4.55 -2.14 -0.91
CA GLY A 47 -3.37 -2.14 -0.02
C GLY A 47 -3.26 -0.83 0.77
N GLY A 48 -3.51 0.30 0.11
CA GLY A 48 -3.61 1.62 0.71
C GLY A 48 -4.71 1.73 1.75
N MET A 49 -5.91 1.22 1.43
CA MET A 49 -7.05 1.16 2.33
C MET A 49 -6.71 0.43 3.63
N PHE A 50 -6.17 -0.78 3.55
CA PHE A 50 -5.81 -1.57 4.74
C PHE A 50 -4.68 -0.92 5.54
N ALA A 51 -3.67 -0.36 4.88
CA ALA A 51 -2.62 0.39 5.55
C ALA A 51 -3.18 1.63 6.27
N GLY A 52 -4.11 2.34 5.64
CA GLY A 52 -4.80 3.49 6.23
C GLY A 52 -5.62 3.10 7.46
N VAL A 53 -6.42 2.04 7.40
CA VAL A 53 -7.19 1.51 8.54
C VAL A 53 -6.28 1.21 9.72
N ILE A 54 -5.22 0.42 9.49
CA ILE A 54 -4.32 -0.02 10.56
C ILE A 54 -3.54 1.17 11.13
N GLY A 55 -3.01 2.04 10.25
CA GLY A 55 -2.26 3.23 10.66
C GLY A 55 -3.10 4.20 11.51
N TRP A 56 -4.38 4.42 11.16
CA TRP A 56 -5.27 5.28 11.95
C TRP A 56 -5.57 4.69 13.32
N ILE A 57 -5.94 3.41 13.40
CA ILE A 57 -6.23 2.75 14.66
C ILE A 57 -5.03 2.84 15.63
N LEU A 58 -3.82 2.61 15.11
CA LEU A 58 -2.59 2.70 15.90
C LEU A 58 -2.24 4.14 16.29
N SER A 59 -2.41 5.10 15.37
CA SER A 59 -2.25 6.53 15.65
C SER A 59 -3.13 6.96 16.83
N ILE A 60 -4.38 6.52 16.87
CA ILE A 60 -5.34 6.84 17.94
C ILE A 60 -4.97 6.16 19.24
N ALA A 61 -4.60 4.87 19.20
CA ALA A 61 -4.13 4.15 20.37
C ALA A 61 -2.93 4.87 21.00
N LEU A 62 -1.97 5.30 20.18
CA LEU A 62 -0.81 6.04 20.66
C LEU A 62 -1.20 7.43 21.18
N SER A 63 -2.03 8.18 20.46
CA SER A 63 -2.55 9.48 20.87
C SER A 63 -3.15 9.48 22.28
N ARG A 64 -3.82 8.39 22.67
CA ARG A 64 -4.33 8.23 24.05
C ARG A 64 -3.25 8.04 25.09
N THR A 65 -2.19 7.28 24.78
CA THR A 65 -1.06 7.09 25.70
C THR A 65 -0.20 8.34 25.85
N ILE A 66 -0.19 9.21 24.82
CA ILE A 66 0.46 10.52 24.88
C ILE A 66 -0.21 11.38 25.96
N GLY A 67 -1.53 11.27 26.08
CA GLY A 67 -2.35 11.98 27.06
C GLY A 67 -2.86 13.32 26.54
N THR A 68 -3.98 13.79 27.07
CA THR A 68 -4.67 15.03 26.65
C THR A 68 -3.93 16.31 27.01
N SER A 69 -2.88 16.22 27.83
CA SER A 69 -2.04 17.36 28.22
C SER A 69 -1.03 17.79 27.15
N SER A 70 -0.87 16.99 26.09
CA SER A 70 0.04 17.32 24.98
C SER A 70 -0.64 18.28 23.99
N SER A 71 0.15 19.10 23.30
CA SER A 71 -0.42 20.04 22.33
C SER A 71 -1.03 19.31 21.12
N MET A 72 -2.06 19.90 20.51
CA MET A 72 -2.70 19.35 19.30
C MET A 72 -1.69 19.06 18.18
N THR A 73 -0.68 19.92 18.03
CA THR A 73 0.41 19.75 17.07
C THR A 73 1.18 18.45 17.29
N VAL A 74 1.44 18.06 18.55
CA VAL A 74 2.10 16.77 18.86
C VAL A 74 1.23 15.60 18.42
N HIS A 75 -0.09 15.65 18.67
CA HIS A 75 -1.01 14.60 18.21
C HIS A 75 -1.05 14.51 16.67
N LEU A 76 -1.04 15.64 15.97
CA LEU A 76 -1.01 15.69 14.51
C LEU A 76 0.30 15.17 13.92
N ILE A 77 1.44 15.52 14.51
CA ILE A 77 2.76 15.02 14.09
C ILE A 77 2.85 13.51 14.26
N VAL A 78 2.49 13.00 15.44
CA VAL A 78 2.59 11.57 15.72
C VAL A 78 1.61 10.78 14.87
N GLY A 79 0.38 11.26 14.73
CA GLY A 79 -0.61 10.61 13.90
C GLY A 79 -0.25 10.63 12.41
N GLY A 80 0.28 11.76 11.93
CA GLY A 80 0.83 11.89 10.59
C GLY A 80 2.00 10.94 10.36
N ALA A 81 2.96 10.86 11.29
CA ALA A 81 4.11 9.98 11.21
C ALA A 81 3.70 8.51 11.06
N ILE A 82 2.78 8.03 11.90
CA ILE A 82 2.30 6.65 11.86
C ILE A 82 1.52 6.40 10.57
N GLY A 83 0.50 7.22 10.27
CA GLY A 83 -0.31 7.02 9.07
C GLY A 83 0.52 7.09 7.78
N GLY A 84 1.45 8.05 7.72
CA GLY A 84 2.40 8.18 6.62
C GLY A 84 3.31 6.96 6.47
N ALA A 85 3.86 6.42 7.57
CA ALA A 85 4.68 5.22 7.53
C ALA A 85 3.93 4.00 6.98
N PHE A 86 2.70 3.77 7.47
CA PHE A 86 1.88 2.65 7.00
C PHE A 86 1.53 2.80 5.51
N LEU A 87 1.07 3.98 5.10
CA LEU A 87 0.72 4.26 3.70
C LEU A 87 1.94 4.16 2.78
N GLY A 88 3.12 4.58 3.23
CA GLY A 88 4.36 4.53 2.45
C GLY A 88 4.85 3.11 2.14
N ASN A 89 4.60 2.16 3.03
CA ASN A 89 5.08 0.77 2.87
C ASN A 89 4.38 0.00 1.74
N VAL A 90 3.14 0.36 1.40
CA VAL A 90 2.23 -0.41 0.53
C VAL A 90 2.87 -0.78 -0.81
N GLY A 91 3.51 0.18 -1.48
CA GLY A 91 4.11 -0.05 -2.79
C GLY A 91 5.24 -1.08 -2.77
N GLY A 92 6.08 -1.06 -1.73
CA GLY A 92 7.14 -2.04 -1.56
C GLY A 92 6.62 -3.43 -1.23
N ILE A 93 5.60 -3.53 -0.37
CA ILE A 93 5.00 -4.82 0.01
C ILE A 93 4.33 -5.48 -1.20
N ILE A 94 3.54 -4.73 -1.98
CA ILE A 94 2.87 -5.25 -3.19
C ILE A 94 3.88 -5.72 -4.23
N GLU A 95 5.03 -5.06 -4.31
CA GLU A 95 6.10 -5.43 -5.25
C GLU A 95 7.09 -6.43 -4.66
N HIS A 96 6.84 -6.94 -3.44
CA HIS A 96 7.73 -7.85 -2.72
C HIS A 96 9.18 -7.35 -2.60
N SER A 97 9.36 -6.04 -2.40
CA SER A 97 10.66 -5.40 -2.19
C SER A 97 10.73 -4.79 -0.78
N SER A 98 11.49 -5.44 0.10
CA SER A 98 11.67 -5.01 1.49
C SER A 98 12.34 -3.64 1.57
N TYR A 99 13.35 -3.41 0.72
CA TYR A 99 14.03 -2.12 0.65
C TYR A 99 13.08 -0.99 0.25
N LYS A 100 12.23 -1.24 -0.77
CA LYS A 100 11.21 -0.27 -1.20
C LYS A 100 10.15 -0.04 -0.14
N ALA A 101 9.74 -1.09 0.57
CA ALA A 101 8.77 -0.98 1.65
C ALA A 101 9.35 -0.07 2.74
N LEU A 102 10.53 -0.40 3.26
CA LEU A 102 11.19 0.37 4.31
C LEU A 102 11.43 1.82 3.92
N LEU A 103 11.99 2.08 2.73
CA LEU A 103 12.22 3.45 2.27
C LEU A 103 10.90 4.21 2.13
N GLY A 104 9.86 3.56 1.58
CA GLY A 104 8.52 4.14 1.48
C GLY A 104 7.94 4.49 2.85
N GLY A 105 8.08 3.61 3.84
CA GLY A 105 7.68 3.87 5.22
C GLY A 105 8.44 5.02 5.88
N ILE A 106 9.76 5.12 5.67
CA ILE A 106 10.57 6.23 6.19
C ILE A 106 10.15 7.56 5.55
N LEU A 107 10.05 7.60 4.22
CA LEU A 107 9.63 8.81 3.50
C LEU A 107 8.20 9.20 3.85
N GLY A 108 7.30 8.21 3.97
CA GLY A 108 5.93 8.43 4.43
C GLY A 108 5.88 8.99 5.86
N CYS A 109 6.71 8.47 6.78
CA CYS A 109 6.84 9.00 8.13
C CYS A 109 7.27 10.48 8.12
N ILE A 110 8.33 10.81 7.38
CA ILE A 110 8.83 12.19 7.23
C ILE A 110 7.74 13.09 6.65
N GLY A 111 7.11 12.68 5.56
CA GLY A 111 6.03 13.43 4.93
C GLY A 111 4.82 13.61 5.85
N GLY A 112 4.51 12.61 6.68
CA GLY A 112 3.48 12.66 7.70
C GLY A 112 3.78 13.63 8.83
N ILE A 113 5.03 13.67 9.33
CA ILE A 113 5.49 14.64 10.33
C ILE A 113 5.35 16.06 9.78
N LEU A 114 5.85 16.30 8.56
CA LEU A 114 5.76 17.60 7.90
C LEU A 114 4.30 18.01 7.65
N GLY A 115 3.46 17.07 7.21
CA GLY A 115 2.02 17.27 7.08
C GLY A 115 1.37 17.68 8.40
N GLY A 116 1.67 16.98 9.48
CA GLY A 116 1.16 17.31 10.82
C GLY A 116 1.60 18.68 11.32
N LEU A 117 2.83 19.10 11.02
CA LEU A 117 3.36 20.43 11.36
C LEU A 117 2.61 21.56 10.64
N ILE A 118 2.32 21.40 9.35
CA ILE A 118 1.65 22.44 8.56
C ILE A 118 0.12 22.44 8.74
N ASN A 119 -0.47 21.36 9.25
CA ASN A 119 -1.91 21.20 9.36
C ASN A 119 -2.54 22.33 10.19
N ARG A 120 -1.98 22.62 11.37
CA ARG A 120 -2.53 23.64 12.27
C ARG A 120 -2.46 25.06 11.69
N PRO A 121 -1.31 25.55 11.19
CA PRO A 121 -1.25 26.84 10.50
C PRO A 121 -2.27 26.98 9.35
N ILE A 122 -2.45 25.93 8.56
CA ILE A 122 -3.41 25.93 7.45
C ILE A 122 -4.85 25.97 7.98
N TYR A 123 -5.16 25.20 9.02
CA TYR A 123 -6.47 25.24 9.66
C TYR A 123 -6.78 26.64 10.18
N ASP A 124 -5.84 27.26 10.89
CA ASP A 124 -6.02 28.58 11.49
C ASP A 124 -6.22 29.66 10.40
N TYR A 125 -5.49 29.57 9.28
CA TYR A 125 -5.65 30.47 8.12
C TYR A 125 -7.04 30.36 7.48
N PHE A 126 -7.58 29.14 7.36
CA PHE A 126 -8.90 28.90 6.77
C PHE A 126 -10.03 28.83 7.80
N SER A 127 -9.80 29.22 9.07
CA SER A 127 -10.71 28.97 10.18
C SER A 127 -12.12 29.54 10.00
N ALA A 128 -12.26 30.61 9.22
CA ALA A 128 -13.55 31.21 8.85
C ALA A 128 -14.35 30.40 7.80
N HIS A 129 -13.75 29.40 7.15
CA HIS A 129 -14.37 28.61 6.10
C HIS A 129 -14.97 27.31 6.66
N SER A 130 -16.18 26.94 6.22
CA SER A 130 -16.86 25.72 6.71
C SER A 130 -16.08 24.43 6.43
N LEU A 131 -15.21 24.45 5.41
CA LEU A 131 -14.36 23.33 5.02
C LEU A 131 -12.94 23.40 5.60
N ALA A 132 -12.65 24.29 6.57
CA ALA A 132 -11.32 24.48 7.16
C ALA A 132 -10.63 23.17 7.58
N TYR A 133 -11.39 22.29 8.24
CA TYR A 133 -10.90 20.98 8.67
C TYR A 133 -10.49 20.10 7.47
N SER A 134 -11.28 20.08 6.41
CA SER A 134 -10.98 19.28 5.23
C SER A 134 -9.87 19.86 4.36
N ILE A 135 -9.80 21.19 4.26
CA ILE A 135 -8.73 21.88 3.54
C ILE A 135 -7.38 21.62 4.23
N SER A 136 -7.30 21.82 5.55
CA SER A 136 -6.07 21.56 6.30
C SER A 136 -5.59 20.11 6.19
N HIS A 137 -6.50 19.13 6.28
CA HIS A 137 -6.16 17.71 6.11
C HIS A 137 -5.79 17.36 4.66
N SER A 138 -6.41 18.00 3.67
CA SER A 138 -6.03 17.87 2.27
C SER A 138 -4.57 18.28 2.06
N PHE A 139 -4.17 19.47 2.51
CA PHE A 139 -2.77 19.92 2.40
C PHE A 139 -1.79 19.04 3.20
N SER A 140 -2.15 18.66 4.43
CA SER A 140 -1.34 17.78 5.27
C SER A 140 -1.04 16.44 4.56
N TRP A 141 -2.06 15.80 4.01
CA TRP A 141 -1.89 14.52 3.30
C TRP A 141 -1.31 14.67 1.91
N ALA A 142 -1.46 15.83 1.26
CA ALA A 142 -0.74 16.15 0.03
C ALA A 142 0.78 16.16 0.27
N VAL A 143 1.20 16.73 1.41
CA VAL A 143 2.61 16.69 1.84
C VAL A 143 3.06 15.27 2.14
N ALA A 144 2.30 14.45 2.86
CA ALA A 144 2.68 13.04 3.04
C ALA A 144 2.75 12.29 1.70
N GLY A 145 1.79 12.55 0.81
CA GLY A 145 1.66 11.91 -0.49
C GLY A 145 2.85 12.18 -1.42
N LEU A 146 3.43 13.38 -1.42
CA LEU A 146 4.59 13.71 -2.27
C LEU A 146 5.80 12.83 -1.94
N PHE A 147 6.07 12.60 -0.66
CA PHE A 147 7.18 11.76 -0.20
C PHE A 147 6.92 10.28 -0.53
N ILE A 148 5.71 9.80 -0.29
CA ILE A 148 5.30 8.43 -0.64
C ILE A 148 5.47 8.19 -2.15
N GLY A 149 4.98 9.13 -2.97
CA GLY A 149 5.07 9.05 -4.43
C GLY A 149 6.50 9.11 -4.99
N ALA A 150 7.41 9.82 -4.32
CA ALA A 150 8.82 9.91 -4.72
C ALA A 150 9.58 8.57 -4.59
N THR A 151 9.13 7.67 -3.70
CA THR A 151 9.82 6.43 -3.32
C THR A 151 10.26 5.60 -4.53
N SER A 152 9.32 5.26 -5.43
CA SER A 152 9.60 4.42 -6.60
C SER A 152 10.64 5.06 -7.53
N GLY A 153 10.61 6.39 -7.67
CA GLY A 153 11.53 7.12 -8.54
C GLY A 153 12.94 7.25 -7.95
N LEU A 154 13.05 7.43 -6.64
CA LEU A 154 14.33 7.55 -5.94
C LEU A 154 15.14 6.25 -6.00
N ILE A 155 14.48 5.11 -5.81
CA ILE A 155 15.13 3.78 -5.89
C ILE A 155 15.66 3.51 -7.29
N GLU A 156 14.86 3.84 -8.31
CA GLU A 156 15.22 3.62 -9.71
C GLU A 156 16.12 4.73 -10.26
N LYS A 157 16.45 5.75 -9.46
CA LYS A 157 17.24 6.92 -9.85
C LYS A 157 16.71 7.59 -11.14
N ASN A 158 15.40 7.61 -11.32
CA ASN A 158 14.75 8.13 -12.51
C ASN A 158 14.01 9.44 -12.21
N LYS A 159 14.57 10.56 -12.67
CA LYS A 159 14.03 11.92 -12.43
C LYS A 159 12.58 12.09 -12.92
N LYS A 160 12.26 11.55 -14.10
CA LYS A 160 10.89 11.61 -14.65
C LYS A 160 9.92 10.85 -13.74
N LYS A 161 10.32 9.67 -13.26
CA LYS A 161 9.51 8.88 -12.33
C LYS A 161 9.36 9.54 -10.96
N ILE A 162 10.40 10.21 -10.46
CA ILE A 162 10.32 11.00 -9.23
C ILE A 162 9.27 12.11 -9.39
N MET A 163 9.40 12.94 -10.44
CA MET A 163 8.51 14.08 -10.66
C MET A 163 7.04 13.64 -10.81
N VAL A 164 6.80 12.61 -11.63
CA VAL A 164 5.45 12.07 -11.85
C VAL A 164 4.89 11.47 -10.55
N GLY A 165 5.71 10.72 -9.81
CA GLY A 165 5.33 10.15 -8.52
C GLY A 165 5.00 11.21 -7.47
N VAL A 166 5.82 12.27 -7.38
CA VAL A 166 5.60 13.42 -6.50
C VAL A 166 4.27 14.11 -6.79
N ILE A 167 3.98 14.42 -8.06
CA ILE A 167 2.73 15.08 -8.46
C ILE A 167 1.53 14.16 -8.18
N ALA A 168 1.60 12.90 -8.57
CA ALA A 168 0.53 11.92 -8.34
C ALA A 168 0.29 11.69 -6.85
N GLY A 169 1.37 11.62 -6.06
CA GLY A 169 1.31 11.50 -4.61
C GLY A 169 0.70 12.72 -3.95
N PHE A 170 1.08 13.93 -4.37
CA PHE A 170 0.49 15.18 -3.90
C PHE A 170 -1.02 15.22 -4.17
N ILE A 171 -1.44 14.95 -5.41
CA ILE A 171 -2.86 14.96 -5.80
C ILE A 171 -3.64 13.86 -5.07
N GLY A 172 -3.12 12.63 -5.05
CA GLY A 172 -3.77 11.50 -4.37
C GLY A 172 -3.87 11.71 -2.86
N GLY A 173 -2.85 12.30 -2.26
CA GLY A 173 -2.82 12.68 -0.85
C GLY A 173 -3.80 13.81 -0.55
N ALA A 174 -3.89 14.84 -1.40
CA ALA A 174 -4.83 15.94 -1.26
C ALA A 174 -6.29 15.46 -1.32
N ILE A 175 -6.62 14.67 -2.34
CA ILE A 175 -7.96 14.11 -2.53
C ILE A 175 -8.30 13.17 -1.37
N GLY A 176 -7.38 12.24 -1.05
CA GLY A 176 -7.58 11.29 0.05
C GLY A 176 -7.77 12.00 1.39
N GLY A 177 -6.91 12.98 1.70
CA GLY A 177 -6.97 13.79 2.90
C GLY A 177 -8.29 14.52 3.05
N GLY A 178 -8.70 15.26 2.02
CA GLY A 178 -9.94 16.04 2.04
C GLY A 178 -11.21 15.18 2.09
N LEU A 179 -11.26 14.07 1.35
CA LEU A 179 -12.39 13.14 1.38
C LEU A 179 -12.47 12.38 2.71
N GLY A 180 -11.33 11.92 3.24
CA GLY A 180 -11.27 11.19 4.50
C GLY A 180 -11.67 12.06 5.69
N SER A 181 -11.19 13.31 5.74
CA SER A 181 -11.58 14.28 6.76
C SER A 181 -13.03 14.74 6.60
N GLY A 182 -13.51 14.89 5.37
CA GLY A 182 -14.92 15.20 5.09
C GLY A 182 -15.86 14.11 5.61
N LEU A 183 -15.54 12.84 5.29
CA LEU A 183 -16.27 11.69 5.81
C LEU A 183 -16.25 11.63 7.35
N TYR A 184 -15.09 11.90 7.96
CA TYR A 184 -14.96 11.95 9.41
C TYR A 184 -15.88 13.02 10.02
N VAL A 185 -15.87 14.25 9.48
CA VAL A 185 -16.71 15.35 9.95
C VAL A 185 -18.19 15.01 9.80
N SER A 186 -18.63 14.57 8.61
CA SER A 186 -20.04 14.28 8.35
C SER A 186 -20.59 13.12 9.18
N LEU A 187 -19.80 12.07 9.44
CA LEU A 187 -20.29 10.90 10.18
C LEU A 187 -20.17 11.05 11.69
N LEU A 188 -19.20 11.82 12.18
CA LEU A 188 -18.91 11.91 13.60
C LEU A 188 -19.51 13.14 14.27
N ILE A 189 -19.76 14.22 13.53
CA ILE A 189 -20.36 15.45 14.06
C ILE A 189 -21.90 15.43 13.92
N ASP A 190 -22.46 14.84 12.87
CA ASP A 190 -23.92 14.85 12.65
C ASP A 190 -24.68 13.72 13.39
N VAL A 191 -23.99 12.67 13.84
CA VAL A 191 -24.61 11.58 14.62
C VAL A 191 -24.53 11.93 16.09
N ASN A 192 -25.66 12.32 16.70
CA ASN A 192 -25.69 13.03 17.97
C ASN A 192 -25.05 12.31 19.18
N ARG A 193 -24.81 10.98 19.14
CA ARG A 193 -23.92 10.23 20.07
C ARG A 193 -23.48 8.89 19.43
N PRO A 194 -22.39 8.83 18.65
CA PRO A 194 -21.90 7.53 18.18
C PRO A 194 -21.37 6.74 19.37
N GLY A 195 -21.78 5.48 19.50
CA GLY A 195 -21.16 4.57 20.47
C GLY A 195 -19.65 4.47 20.24
N TRP A 196 -18.88 4.10 21.27
CA TRP A 196 -17.41 4.07 21.19
C TRP A 196 -16.89 3.28 19.98
N ILE A 197 -17.52 2.14 19.66
CA ILE A 197 -17.19 1.30 18.51
C ILE A 197 -17.44 2.04 17.19
N THR A 198 -18.57 2.74 17.08
CA THR A 198 -18.94 3.52 15.91
C THR A 198 -17.92 4.62 15.62
N SER A 199 -17.48 5.36 16.64
CA SER A 199 -16.43 6.39 16.46
C SER A 199 -15.11 5.79 15.96
N ARG A 200 -14.70 4.63 16.50
CA ARG A 200 -13.49 3.92 16.04
C ARG A 200 -13.62 3.46 14.60
N PHE A 201 -14.80 2.98 14.22
CA PHE A 201 -15.07 2.55 12.85
C PHE A 201 -15.03 3.73 11.87
N ILE A 202 -15.63 4.87 12.22
CA ILE A 202 -15.59 6.09 11.41
C ILE A 202 -14.14 6.58 11.23
N GLU A 203 -13.35 6.59 12.30
CA GLU A 203 -11.93 6.95 12.22
C GLU A 203 -11.13 5.99 11.32
N ALA A 204 -11.36 4.68 11.45
CA ALA A 204 -10.74 3.68 10.59
C ALA A 204 -11.16 3.87 9.13
N LEU A 205 -12.42 4.16 8.86
CA LEU A 205 -12.94 4.47 7.52
C LEU A 205 -12.30 5.74 6.94
N ALA A 206 -12.10 6.79 7.74
CA ALA A 206 -11.41 7.98 7.30
C ALA A 206 -9.99 7.65 6.81
N GLY A 207 -9.23 6.86 7.59
CA GLY A 207 -7.92 6.35 7.16
C GLY A 207 -8.00 5.48 5.91
N ALA A 208 -9.03 4.63 5.81
CA ALA A 208 -9.29 3.79 4.64
C ALA A 208 -9.48 4.62 3.37
N VAL A 209 -10.26 5.71 3.44
CA VAL A 209 -10.52 6.63 2.34
C VAL A 209 -9.24 7.35 1.92
N VAL A 210 -8.45 7.86 2.88
CA VAL A 210 -7.17 8.51 2.57
C VAL A 210 -6.26 7.54 1.82
N GLY A 211 -6.06 6.35 2.38
CA GLY A 211 -5.15 5.35 1.81
C GLY A 211 -5.60 4.83 0.46
N MET A 212 -6.90 4.58 0.29
CA MET A 212 -7.46 4.10 -0.98
C MET A 212 -7.24 5.13 -2.10
N ASN A 213 -7.58 6.40 -1.87
CA ASN A 213 -7.47 7.44 -2.88
C ASN A 213 -6.02 7.75 -3.25
N LEU A 214 -5.13 7.85 -2.25
CA LEU A 214 -3.69 8.03 -2.48
C LEU A 214 -3.13 6.95 -3.40
N TRP A 215 -3.38 5.68 -3.06
CA TRP A 215 -2.85 4.55 -3.83
C TRP A 215 -3.60 4.26 -5.11
N PHE A 216 -4.85 4.69 -5.24
CA PHE A 216 -5.57 4.67 -6.51
C PHE A 216 -4.91 5.59 -7.52
N ILE A 217 -4.63 6.85 -7.15
CA ILE A 217 -3.98 7.83 -8.03
C ILE A 217 -2.54 7.41 -8.36
N LEU A 218 -1.75 7.03 -7.35
CA LEU A 218 -0.40 6.50 -7.57
C LEU A 218 -0.42 5.28 -8.48
N GLY A 219 -1.34 4.35 -8.24
CA GLY A 219 -1.50 3.16 -9.07
C GLY A 219 -1.88 3.50 -10.51
N LEU A 220 -2.84 4.39 -10.71
CA LEU A 220 -3.26 4.83 -12.04
C LEU A 220 -2.09 5.42 -12.83
N VAL A 221 -1.34 6.35 -12.22
CA VAL A 221 -0.21 7.01 -12.86
C VAL A 221 0.95 6.04 -13.08
N GLU A 222 1.27 5.18 -12.12
CA GLU A 222 2.32 4.18 -12.28
C GLU A 222 1.99 3.19 -13.40
N LYS A 223 0.74 2.75 -13.50
CA LYS A 223 0.33 1.78 -14.52
C LYS A 223 0.30 2.38 -15.92
N LEU A 224 -0.24 3.58 -16.06
CA LEU A 224 -0.47 4.21 -17.37
C LEU A 224 0.77 4.93 -17.91
N TYR A 225 1.59 5.51 -17.03
CA TYR A 225 2.69 6.38 -17.45
C TYR A 225 4.08 5.81 -17.16
N ILE A 226 4.24 5.03 -16.09
CA ILE A 226 5.55 4.55 -15.64
C ILE A 226 5.84 3.12 -16.13
N PHE A 227 4.87 2.21 -16.06
CA PHE A 227 5.06 0.80 -16.35
C PHE A 227 4.76 0.40 -17.80
N ASN A 228 5.18 1.22 -18.75
CA ASN A 228 5.20 0.83 -20.16
C ASN A 228 6.38 -0.14 -20.43
N ARG A 229 6.40 -1.28 -19.73
CA ARG A 229 7.45 -2.31 -19.85
C ARG A 229 7.22 -3.08 -21.14
N LYS A 230 8.26 -3.22 -21.97
CA LYS A 230 8.22 -4.12 -23.13
C LYS A 230 7.92 -5.55 -22.64
N GLN A 231 6.90 -6.18 -23.21
CA GLN A 231 6.64 -7.61 -23.01
C GLN A 231 7.66 -8.39 -23.83
N LEU A 232 8.35 -9.34 -23.20
CA LEU A 232 9.16 -10.30 -23.92
C LEU A 232 8.23 -11.39 -24.44
N LEU A 233 8.06 -11.48 -25.75
CA LEU A 233 7.14 -12.46 -26.37
C LEU A 233 7.67 -13.89 -26.21
N ASP A 234 8.99 -14.09 -26.41
CA ASP A 234 9.58 -15.44 -26.48
C ASP A 234 10.47 -15.82 -25.29
N ALA A 235 10.68 -14.94 -24.31
CA ALA A 235 11.62 -15.24 -23.23
C ALA A 235 11.09 -16.28 -22.22
N THR A 236 11.95 -17.20 -21.80
CA THR A 236 11.72 -18.16 -20.69
C THR A 236 12.19 -17.61 -19.35
N GLU A 237 12.99 -16.55 -19.36
CA GLU A 237 13.61 -15.92 -18.19
C GLU A 237 13.86 -14.42 -18.41
N LYS A 238 14.05 -13.68 -17.33
CA LYS A 238 14.41 -12.25 -17.37
C LYS A 238 15.87 -12.05 -17.02
N ILE A 239 16.65 -11.54 -17.97
CA ILE A 239 18.05 -11.18 -17.75
C ILE A 239 18.10 -9.77 -17.15
N CYS A 240 18.91 -9.59 -16.11
CA CYS A 240 19.11 -8.28 -15.49
C CYS A 240 20.05 -7.42 -16.32
N ASP A 241 19.59 -6.24 -16.77
CA ASP A 241 20.38 -5.29 -17.58
C ASP A 241 21.65 -4.76 -16.90
N PHE A 242 21.83 -5.00 -15.60
CA PHE A 242 22.96 -4.49 -14.82
C PHE A 242 23.98 -5.55 -14.45
N CYS A 243 23.54 -6.70 -13.92
CA CYS A 243 24.45 -7.76 -13.47
C CYS A 243 24.32 -9.06 -14.28
N ASN A 244 23.56 -9.04 -15.38
CA ASN A 244 23.33 -10.16 -16.30
C ASN A 244 22.79 -11.44 -15.63
N THR A 245 22.31 -11.35 -14.39
CA THR A 245 21.77 -12.51 -13.68
C THR A 245 20.41 -12.90 -14.26
N HIS A 246 20.19 -14.21 -14.39
CA HIS A 246 18.96 -14.82 -14.88
C HIS A 246 17.91 -14.94 -13.77
N ASN A 247 16.71 -14.40 -14.02
CA ASN A 247 15.61 -14.32 -13.06
C ASN A 247 14.35 -14.99 -13.61
N SER A 248 13.49 -15.47 -12.70
CA SER A 248 12.20 -16.03 -13.09
C SER A 248 11.31 -14.99 -13.80
N LEU A 249 10.42 -15.45 -14.68
CA LEU A 249 9.45 -14.58 -15.36
C LEU A 249 8.55 -13.79 -14.39
N ARG A 250 8.29 -14.34 -13.20
CA ARG A 250 7.52 -13.68 -12.14
C ARG A 250 8.33 -12.61 -11.39
N ALA A 251 9.65 -12.56 -11.52
CA ALA A 251 10.49 -11.61 -10.79
C ALA A 251 10.29 -10.17 -11.26
N TRP A 252 10.18 -9.26 -10.28
CA TRP A 252 10.12 -7.81 -10.50
C TRP A 252 11.49 -7.15 -10.31
N TYR A 253 12.34 -7.78 -9.50
CA TYR A 253 13.68 -7.35 -9.14
C TYR A 253 14.67 -8.49 -9.41
N CYS A 254 15.92 -8.14 -9.66
CA CYS A 254 16.98 -9.11 -9.84
C CYS A 254 17.30 -9.80 -8.52
N LYS A 255 17.35 -11.14 -8.52
CA LYS A 255 17.68 -11.97 -7.34
C LYS A 255 19.09 -11.73 -6.79
N ASN A 256 19.99 -11.21 -7.61
CA ASN A 256 21.39 -10.98 -7.24
C ASN A 256 21.63 -9.51 -6.86
N CYS A 257 21.40 -8.57 -7.79
CA CYS A 257 21.72 -7.16 -7.55
C CYS A 257 20.56 -6.31 -7.02
N GLY A 258 19.35 -6.87 -6.89
CA GLY A 258 18.17 -6.15 -6.41
C GLY A 258 17.59 -5.09 -7.35
N LYS A 259 18.20 -4.82 -8.52
CA LYS A 259 17.65 -3.84 -9.47
C LYS A 259 16.33 -4.30 -10.10
N THR A 260 15.46 -3.34 -10.37
CA THR A 260 14.18 -3.57 -11.06
C THR A 260 14.40 -4.11 -12.47
N LEU A 261 13.68 -5.17 -12.83
CA LEU A 261 13.71 -5.75 -14.18
C LEU A 261 12.72 -4.99 -15.07
N LEU A 262 13.20 -4.31 -16.11
CA LEU A 262 12.40 -3.42 -16.96
C LEU A 262 11.50 -4.14 -17.98
N VAL A 263 11.52 -5.47 -17.96
CA VAL A 263 10.74 -6.34 -18.86
C VAL A 263 9.61 -7.06 -18.12
N SER A 264 8.49 -7.26 -18.81
CA SER A 264 7.36 -8.05 -18.31
C SER A 264 7.29 -9.41 -19.00
N ALA A 265 6.84 -10.41 -18.25
CA ALA A 265 6.66 -11.77 -18.78
C ALA A 265 5.43 -11.83 -19.68
N PRO A 266 5.43 -12.70 -20.71
CA PRO A 266 4.24 -12.95 -21.50
C PRO A 266 3.19 -13.62 -20.61
N VAL A 267 1.94 -13.13 -20.69
CA VAL A 267 0.82 -13.59 -19.86
C VAL A 267 0.60 -15.10 -20.02
N GLU A 268 0.89 -15.60 -21.22
CA GLU A 268 0.74 -16.97 -21.69
C GLU A 268 1.64 -17.96 -20.95
N LYS A 269 2.82 -17.52 -20.49
CA LYS A 269 3.79 -18.36 -19.76
C LYS A 269 3.62 -18.29 -18.23
N LEU A 270 2.63 -17.55 -17.73
CA LEU A 270 2.33 -17.50 -16.30
C LEU A 270 1.42 -18.67 -15.94
N LYS A 271 1.96 -19.72 -15.29
CA LYS A 271 1.16 -20.85 -14.77
C LYS A 271 0.05 -20.32 -13.86
N ILE A 272 -1.20 -20.57 -14.26
CA ILE A 272 -2.40 -20.19 -13.50
C ILE A 272 -2.86 -21.41 -12.71
N THR A 273 -2.91 -21.30 -11.39
CA THR A 273 -3.40 -22.36 -10.50
C THR A 273 -4.94 -22.38 -10.49
N PRO A 274 -5.60 -23.54 -10.32
CA PRO A 274 -7.05 -23.59 -10.15
C PRO A 274 -7.50 -23.03 -8.78
N TYR A 275 -6.60 -23.02 -7.79
CA TYR A 275 -6.85 -22.54 -6.42
C TYR A 275 -6.69 -21.02 -6.24
N ARG A 276 -7.11 -20.21 -7.22
CA ARG A 276 -6.92 -18.75 -7.21
C ARG A 276 -7.42 -18.06 -5.95
N SER A 277 -8.53 -18.50 -5.37
CA SER A 277 -9.11 -17.89 -4.17
C SER A 277 -8.23 -18.11 -2.93
N LEU A 278 -7.74 -19.35 -2.74
CA LEU A 278 -6.80 -19.69 -1.66
C LEU A 278 -5.47 -18.95 -1.83
N GLU A 279 -4.98 -18.82 -3.08
CA GLU A 279 -3.76 -18.06 -3.38
C GLU A 279 -3.93 -16.57 -3.01
N ARG A 280 -5.11 -15.98 -3.28
CA ARG A 280 -5.43 -14.59 -2.86
C ARG A 280 -5.46 -14.43 -1.34
N ILE A 281 -6.07 -15.38 -0.64
CA ILE A 281 -6.11 -15.38 0.84
C ILE A 281 -4.69 -15.48 1.41
N SER A 282 -3.89 -16.43 0.92
CA SER A 282 -2.47 -16.57 1.31
C SER A 282 -1.68 -15.28 1.09
N ASN A 283 -1.84 -14.66 -0.09
CA ASN A 283 -1.17 -13.39 -0.40
C ASN A 283 -1.63 -12.24 0.50
N ALA A 284 -2.91 -12.21 0.92
CA ALA A 284 -3.41 -11.21 1.87
C ALA A 284 -2.76 -11.36 3.25
N PHE A 285 -2.68 -12.59 3.78
CA PHE A 285 -1.97 -12.86 5.03
C PHE A 285 -0.51 -12.47 4.97
N LYS A 286 0.16 -12.79 3.85
CA LYS A 286 1.54 -12.39 3.61
C LYS A 286 1.73 -10.87 3.54
N PHE A 287 0.79 -10.16 2.91
CA PHE A 287 0.78 -8.71 2.85
C PHE A 287 0.66 -8.10 4.25
N ILE A 288 -0.29 -8.57 5.08
CA ILE A 288 -0.49 -8.06 6.46
C ILE A 288 0.71 -8.42 7.35
N SER A 289 1.30 -9.61 7.18
CA SER A 289 2.53 -10.02 7.85
C SER A 289 3.69 -9.05 7.58
N TRP A 290 3.90 -8.69 6.31
CA TRP A 290 4.92 -7.72 5.93
C TRP A 290 4.60 -6.31 6.40
N LEU A 291 3.34 -5.90 6.30
CA LEU A 291 2.89 -4.60 6.76
C LEU A 291 3.14 -4.43 8.26
N SER A 292 2.77 -5.44 9.06
CA SER A 292 3.03 -5.44 10.51
C SER A 292 4.52 -5.39 10.82
N ALA A 293 5.36 -6.20 10.15
CA ALA A 293 6.80 -6.18 10.38
C ALA A 293 7.45 -4.83 10.03
N VAL A 294 7.26 -4.35 8.80
CA VAL A 294 7.96 -3.16 8.31
C VAL A 294 7.43 -1.89 8.97
N ALA A 295 6.11 -1.73 9.06
CA ALA A 295 5.53 -0.57 9.76
C ALA A 295 5.78 -0.65 11.27
N GLY A 296 5.85 -1.86 11.81
CA GLY A 296 6.15 -2.09 13.22
C GLY A 296 7.53 -1.62 13.64
N VAL A 297 8.56 -1.78 12.80
CA VAL A 297 9.90 -1.20 13.08
C VAL A 297 9.80 0.32 13.24
N VAL A 298 9.12 0.99 12.32
CA VAL A 298 8.94 2.46 12.38
C VAL A 298 8.11 2.85 13.61
N LEU A 299 7.05 2.10 13.92
CA LEU A 299 6.21 2.35 15.08
C LEU A 299 6.97 2.21 16.41
N VAL A 300 7.78 1.15 16.55
CA VAL A 300 8.60 0.93 17.75
C VAL A 300 9.57 2.08 17.96
N LEU A 301 10.18 2.60 16.88
CA LEU A 301 11.07 3.77 16.94
C LEU A 301 10.33 5.04 17.37
N ILE A 302 9.14 5.31 16.81
CA ILE A 302 8.32 6.47 17.19
C ILE A 302 7.96 6.40 18.69
N ILE A 303 7.52 5.23 19.16
CA ILE A 303 7.13 5.01 20.55
C ILE A 303 8.34 5.10 21.49
N PHE A 304 9.48 4.55 21.08
CA PHE A 304 10.73 4.63 21.84
C PHE A 304 11.13 6.08 22.07
N ILE A 305 11.22 6.88 20.99
CA ILE A 305 11.62 8.28 21.05
C ILE A 305 10.65 9.06 21.93
N PHE A 306 9.34 8.83 21.79
CA PHE A 306 8.34 9.53 22.59
C PHE A 306 8.45 9.19 24.09
N LEU A 307 8.59 7.91 24.44
CA LEU A 307 8.68 7.47 25.83
C LEU A 307 10.02 7.83 26.48
N LEU A 308 11.09 7.97 25.68
CA LEU A 308 12.43 8.30 26.16
C LEU A 308 12.43 9.59 26.99
N PHE A 309 11.65 10.59 26.58
CA PHE A 309 11.52 11.87 27.27
C PHE A 309 10.66 11.80 28.55
N LYS A 310 9.87 10.73 28.73
CA LYS A 310 9.08 10.52 29.94
C LYS A 310 9.83 9.68 30.97
N ASN A 311 10.33 8.52 30.56
CA ASN A 311 11.10 7.62 31.42
C ASN A 311 11.93 6.65 30.56
N PRO A 312 13.27 6.65 30.68
CA PRO A 312 14.14 5.86 29.80
C PRO A 312 13.98 4.35 30.01
N PHE A 313 13.80 3.89 31.25
CA PHE A 313 13.59 2.46 31.52
C PHE A 313 12.27 1.97 30.97
N PHE A 314 11.21 2.75 31.14
CA PHE A 314 9.89 2.45 30.59
C PHE A 314 9.92 2.43 29.05
N ALA A 315 10.65 3.36 28.43
CA ALA A 315 10.81 3.42 26.98
C ALA A 315 11.44 2.14 26.42
N VAL A 316 12.56 1.69 27.00
CA VAL A 316 13.24 0.46 26.58
C VAL A 316 12.31 -0.74 26.75
N PHE A 317 11.68 -0.89 27.93
CA PHE A 317 10.83 -2.05 28.21
C PHE A 317 9.63 -2.13 27.26
N VAL A 318 8.90 -1.03 27.08
CA VAL A 318 7.72 -1.00 26.21
C VAL A 318 8.10 -1.21 24.75
N SER A 319 9.18 -0.61 24.28
CA SER A 319 9.62 -0.77 22.88
C SER A 319 10.08 -2.20 22.57
N VAL A 320 10.78 -2.85 23.51
CA VAL A 320 11.17 -4.27 23.36
C VAL A 320 9.93 -5.17 23.37
N ALA A 321 9.03 -4.98 24.33
CA ALA A 321 7.78 -5.76 24.40
C ALA A 321 6.95 -5.60 23.12
N LEU A 322 6.82 -4.37 22.62
CA LEU A 322 6.08 -4.08 21.39
C LEU A 322 6.76 -4.71 20.17
N ALA A 323 8.09 -4.66 20.06
CA ALA A 323 8.82 -5.31 18.98
C ALA A 323 8.59 -6.83 18.96
N ILE A 324 8.57 -7.46 20.14
CA ILE A 324 8.26 -8.89 20.28
C ILE A 324 6.82 -9.17 19.84
N VAL A 325 5.85 -8.38 20.27
CA VAL A 325 4.43 -8.54 19.86
C VAL A 325 4.27 -8.40 18.34
N ILE A 326 4.89 -7.39 17.74
CA ILE A 326 4.88 -7.18 16.29
C ILE A 326 5.50 -8.38 15.56
N TYR A 327 6.64 -8.89 16.05
CA TYR A 327 7.29 -10.05 15.49
C TYR A 327 6.39 -11.29 15.57
N MET A 328 5.78 -11.56 16.74
CA MET A 328 4.84 -12.67 16.91
C MET A 328 3.65 -12.57 15.94
N ILE A 329 3.03 -11.39 15.80
CA ILE A 329 1.93 -11.17 14.85
C ILE A 329 2.40 -11.46 13.43
N SER A 330 3.57 -10.94 13.03
CA SER A 330 4.11 -11.14 11.69
C SER A 330 4.38 -12.61 11.39
N VAL A 331 4.99 -13.34 12.34
CA VAL A 331 5.28 -14.78 12.22
C VAL A 331 4.00 -15.60 12.12
N LEU A 332 3.01 -15.32 12.97
CA LEU A 332 1.72 -16.02 12.93
C LEU A 332 1.01 -15.84 11.59
N LEU A 333 0.94 -14.60 11.09
CA LEU A 333 0.33 -14.30 9.79
C LEU A 333 1.10 -14.96 8.63
N ASN A 334 2.43 -14.98 8.68
CA ASN A 334 3.24 -15.65 7.67
C ASN A 334 3.04 -17.18 7.73
N GLY A 335 2.96 -17.76 8.94
CA GLY A 335 2.68 -19.18 9.14
C GLY A 335 1.34 -19.59 8.51
N VAL A 336 0.29 -18.79 8.69
CA VAL A 336 -1.01 -19.02 8.04
C VAL A 336 -0.90 -19.00 6.51
N SER A 337 -0.16 -18.04 5.94
CA SER A 337 0.11 -18.00 4.48
C SER A 337 0.88 -19.23 3.98
N GLU A 338 1.86 -19.71 4.75
CA GLU A 338 2.64 -20.90 4.40
C GLU A 338 1.80 -22.18 4.42
N VAL A 339 0.89 -22.32 5.40
CA VAL A 339 -0.06 -23.45 5.48
C VAL A 339 -0.94 -23.50 4.23
N PHE A 340 -1.55 -22.38 3.83
CA PHE A 340 -2.35 -22.33 2.61
C PHE A 340 -1.52 -22.65 1.36
N THR A 341 -0.29 -22.14 1.29
CA THR A 341 0.60 -22.37 0.14
C THR A 341 1.03 -23.84 0.04
N LYS A 342 1.33 -24.50 1.17
CA LYS A 342 1.63 -25.93 1.21
C LYS A 342 0.41 -26.75 0.81
N PHE A 343 -0.77 -26.42 1.31
CA PHE A 343 -2.03 -27.09 0.95
C PHE A 343 -2.29 -27.05 -0.56
N ILE A 344 -2.11 -25.88 -1.21
CA ILE A 344 -2.23 -25.74 -2.67
C ILE A 344 -1.23 -26.66 -3.39
N LYS A 345 0.03 -26.68 -2.97
CA LYS A 345 1.07 -27.51 -3.61
C LYS A 345 0.79 -29.01 -3.51
N ILE A 346 0.28 -29.47 -2.37
CA ILE A 346 -0.10 -30.88 -2.18
C ILE A 346 -1.21 -31.25 -3.17
N ARG A 347 -2.25 -30.41 -3.25
CA ARG A 347 -3.38 -30.62 -4.17
C ARG A 347 -3.04 -30.50 -5.65
N GLU A 348 -1.96 -29.79 -6.00
CA GLU A 348 -1.45 -29.75 -7.39
C GLU A 348 -0.61 -30.98 -7.76
N ALA A 349 -0.13 -31.74 -6.77
CA ALA A 349 0.67 -32.95 -6.96
C ALA A 349 -0.19 -34.23 -6.98
N GLU A 350 -1.41 -34.17 -6.44
CA GLU A 350 -2.46 -35.19 -6.56
C GLU A 350 -3.12 -35.17 -7.94
#